data_AF-A0A811S2P2-F1
#
_entry.id   AF-A0A811S2P2-F1
#
_cell.length_a   1.000
_cell.length_b   1.000
_cell.length_c   1.000
_cell.angle_alpha   90.00
_cell.angle_beta   90.00
_cell.angle_gamma   90.00
#
_symmetry.space_group_name_H-M   'P 1'
#
loop_
_entity.id
_entity.type
_entity.pdbx_description
1 polymer ?
#
loop_
_entity_poly.entity_id
_entity_poly.type
_entity_poly.pdbx_seq_one_letter_code
_entity_poly.pdbx_strand_id
1 'polypeptide(L)'
;MSSQLIEDHRSGAEVHAGHELCERKSREFMVELGLPDGLLPLPSLDEVGYNRSTGFVWLRQAAGVTHTFDSIGKQVWYDKEVTAFVEHGRMHSLAGIKSKELLIWVTLSEIVLSPSGTKIVFRTPAGLGRAFPVTAFQLKPAAEEEAAAAAAAAAAN
;
A
#
# COMPACT_ATOMS: atom_id res chain seq x y z
N MET A 1 -12.41 5.47 -22.21
CA MET A 1 -11.78 4.21 -22.67
C MET A 1 -11.11 3.47 -21.52
N SER A 2 -10.31 4.12 -20.66
CA SER A 2 -9.66 3.47 -19.50
C SER A 2 -10.61 3.11 -18.35
N SER A 3 -11.68 3.87 -18.12
CA SER A 3 -12.63 3.62 -17.02
C SER A 3 -13.50 2.38 -17.22
N GLN A 4 -13.89 2.05 -18.46
CA GLN A 4 -14.71 0.87 -18.76
C GLN A 4 -13.94 -0.44 -18.52
N LEU A 5 -12.65 -0.48 -18.89
CA LEU A 5 -11.80 -1.65 -18.66
C LEU A 5 -11.59 -1.92 -17.15
N ILE A 6 -11.50 -0.87 -16.34
CA ILE A 6 -11.41 -1.01 -14.87
C ILE A 6 -12.72 -1.58 -14.32
N GLU A 7 -13.87 -1.10 -14.81
CA GLU A 7 -15.18 -1.57 -14.35
C GLU A 7 -15.42 -3.04 -14.71
N ASP A 8 -14.98 -3.48 -15.89
CA ASP A 8 -15.05 -4.89 -16.30
C ASP A 8 -14.25 -5.80 -15.35
N HIS A 9 -13.11 -5.32 -14.85
CA HIS A 9 -12.32 -6.03 -13.84
C HIS A 9 -12.92 -6.00 -12.42
N ARG A 10 -13.89 -5.13 -12.14
CA ARG A 10 -14.61 -5.12 -10.84
C ARG A 10 -15.76 -6.14 -10.79
N SER A 11 -16.22 -6.60 -11.94
CA SER A 11 -17.28 -7.61 -12.02
C SER A 11 -16.88 -8.92 -11.34
N GLY A 12 -17.71 -9.40 -10.41
CA GLY A 12 -17.46 -10.64 -9.64
C GLY A 12 -16.39 -10.51 -8.55
N ALA A 13 -15.94 -9.30 -8.22
CA ALA A 13 -14.98 -9.07 -7.15
C ALA A 13 -15.59 -9.25 -5.75
N GLU A 14 -14.74 -9.67 -4.82
CA GLU A 14 -15.02 -9.60 -3.39
C GLU A 14 -14.89 -8.14 -2.95
N VAL A 15 -16.03 -7.49 -2.66
CA VAL A 15 -16.05 -6.10 -2.20
C VAL A 15 -16.42 -6.06 -0.73
N HIS A 16 -15.56 -5.37 0.02
CA HIS A 16 -15.65 -5.18 1.45
C HIS A 16 -15.80 -3.69 1.72
N ALA A 17 -16.73 -3.35 2.60
CA ALA A 17 -16.99 -1.97 3.03
C ALA A 17 -16.93 -1.87 4.55
N GLY A 18 -16.56 -0.70 5.04
CA GLY A 18 -16.46 -0.39 6.47
C GLY A 18 -15.03 -0.47 6.97
N HIS A 19 -14.65 0.56 7.74
CA HIS A 19 -13.27 0.87 8.09
C HIS A 19 -12.47 -0.30 8.67
N GLU A 20 -12.93 -0.91 9.76
CA GLU A 20 -12.20 -2.00 10.42
C GLU A 20 -12.08 -3.26 9.55
N LEU A 21 -13.13 -3.57 8.80
CA LEU A 21 -13.14 -4.75 7.94
C LEU A 21 -12.22 -4.55 6.73
N CYS A 22 -12.21 -3.34 6.18
CA CYS A 22 -11.33 -2.95 5.07
C CYS A 22 -9.85 -2.99 5.48
N GLU A 23 -9.49 -2.44 6.63
CA GLU A 23 -8.13 -2.52 7.14
C GLU A 23 -7.65 -3.95 7.38
N ARG A 24 -8.51 -4.78 7.98
CA ARG A 24 -8.16 -6.19 8.18
C ARG A 24 -7.99 -6.92 6.86
N LYS A 25 -8.91 -6.72 5.92
CA LYS A 25 -8.88 -7.40 4.61
C LYS A 25 -7.71 -6.97 3.75
N SER A 26 -7.36 -5.68 3.74
CA SER A 26 -6.19 -5.21 3.01
C SER A 26 -4.91 -5.85 3.54
N ARG A 27 -4.75 -5.96 4.86
CA ARG A 27 -3.60 -6.66 5.49
C ARG A 27 -3.59 -8.15 5.15
N GLU A 28 -4.73 -8.84 5.25
CA GLU A 28 -4.86 -10.25 4.86
C GLU A 28 -4.43 -10.48 3.41
N PHE A 29 -4.84 -9.61 2.47
CA PHE A 29 -4.44 -9.70 1.07
C PHE A 29 -2.94 -9.49 0.88
N MET A 30 -2.32 -8.54 1.59
CA MET A 30 -0.86 -8.36 1.51
C MET A 30 -0.12 -9.63 1.94
N VAL A 31 -0.53 -10.23 3.06
CA VAL A 31 0.06 -11.48 3.56
C VAL A 31 -0.16 -12.64 2.60
N GLU A 32 -1.37 -12.77 2.03
CA GLU A 32 -1.69 -13.80 1.02
C GLU A 32 -0.79 -13.67 -0.22
N LEU A 33 -0.51 -12.44 -0.64
CA LEU A 33 0.38 -12.13 -1.75
C LEU A 33 1.86 -12.25 -1.38
N GLY A 34 2.23 -12.60 -0.15
CA GLY A 34 3.62 -12.69 0.30
C GLY A 34 4.30 -11.31 0.43
N LEU A 35 3.52 -10.25 0.53
CA LEU A 35 3.98 -8.87 0.74
C LEU A 35 3.81 -8.48 2.22
N PRO A 36 4.59 -7.50 2.72
CA PRO A 36 4.42 -7.01 4.08
C PRO A 36 3.03 -6.42 4.33
N ASP A 37 2.51 -6.68 5.53
CA ASP A 37 1.22 -6.20 6.03
C ASP A 37 1.15 -4.68 6.23
N GLY A 38 2.28 -4.01 6.44
CA GLY A 38 2.38 -2.55 6.57
C GLY A 38 2.79 -1.82 5.30
N LEU A 39 2.80 -2.48 4.13
CA LEU A 39 3.24 -1.88 2.87
C LEU A 39 2.30 -0.78 2.36
N LEU A 40 1.01 -0.88 2.68
CA LEU A 40 -0.03 0.09 2.33
C LEU A 40 -0.74 0.61 3.60
N PRO A 41 -0.13 1.55 4.34
CA PRO A 41 -0.69 2.11 5.55
C PRO A 41 -1.80 3.11 5.20
N LEU A 42 -3.03 2.59 5.06
CA LEU A 42 -4.22 3.34 4.65
C LEU A 42 -5.22 3.41 5.82
N PRO A 43 -5.13 4.41 6.71
CA PRO A 43 -5.84 4.46 8.00
C PRO A 43 -7.30 4.85 7.89
N SER A 44 -7.85 5.00 6.68
CA SER A 44 -9.23 5.44 6.47
C SER A 44 -9.78 4.82 5.20
N LEU A 45 -9.60 3.50 5.08
CA LEU A 45 -10.20 2.72 3.99
C LEU A 45 -11.70 2.63 4.19
N ASP A 46 -12.44 3.01 3.16
CA ASP A 46 -13.90 2.91 3.11
C ASP A 46 -14.33 1.64 2.37
N GLU A 47 -13.52 1.23 1.38
CA GLU A 47 -13.80 0.11 0.51
C GLU A 47 -12.52 -0.58 0.05
N VAL A 48 -12.56 -1.91 0.04
CA VAL A 48 -11.54 -2.77 -0.52
C VAL A 48 -12.22 -3.74 -1.47
N GLY A 49 -11.75 -3.79 -2.71
CA GLY A 49 -12.23 -4.75 -3.69
C GLY A 49 -11.09 -5.62 -4.20
N TYR A 50 -11.32 -6.92 -4.27
CA TYR A 50 -10.39 -7.87 -4.88
C TYR A 50 -11.11 -8.83 -5.82
N ASN A 51 -10.79 -8.72 -7.10
CA ASN A 51 -11.17 -9.71 -8.09
C ASN A 51 -10.08 -10.78 -8.20
N ARG A 52 -10.32 -11.91 -7.51
CA ARG A 52 -9.41 -13.06 -7.53
C ARG A 52 -9.23 -13.68 -8.93
N SER A 53 -10.23 -13.57 -9.81
CA SER A 53 -10.17 -14.15 -11.16
C SER A 53 -9.24 -13.38 -12.10
N THR A 54 -9.18 -12.06 -11.95
CA THR A 54 -8.36 -11.18 -12.80
C THR A 54 -7.09 -10.70 -12.11
N GLY A 55 -6.98 -10.89 -10.80
CA GLY A 55 -5.91 -10.32 -9.98
C GLY A 55 -6.06 -8.82 -9.75
N PHE A 56 -7.20 -8.20 -10.09
CA PHE A 56 -7.40 -6.76 -9.95
C PHE A 56 -7.82 -6.41 -8.51
N VAL A 57 -7.13 -5.45 -7.90
CA VAL A 57 -7.43 -4.92 -6.56
C VAL A 57 -7.63 -3.41 -6.60
N TRP A 58 -8.54 -2.92 -5.79
CA TRP A 58 -8.65 -1.49 -5.50
C TRP A 58 -8.90 -1.23 -4.02
N LEU A 59 -8.38 -0.10 -3.57
CA LEU A 59 -8.45 0.39 -2.21
C LEU A 59 -8.94 1.83 -2.27
N ARG A 60 -10.04 2.14 -1.58
CA ARG A 60 -10.66 3.46 -1.60
C ARG A 60 -10.70 4.06 -0.21
N GLN A 61 -10.38 5.34 -0.13
CA GLN A 61 -10.34 6.13 1.10
C GLN A 61 -10.99 7.51 0.90
N ALA A 62 -11.48 8.11 1.97
CA ALA A 62 -12.22 9.37 1.93
C ALA A 62 -11.41 10.53 1.31
N ALA A 63 -10.12 10.61 1.63
CA ALA A 63 -9.20 11.63 1.14
C ALA A 63 -7.80 11.04 0.96
N GLY A 64 -7.04 11.56 -0.01
CA GLY A 64 -5.64 11.17 -0.18
C GLY A 64 -4.82 11.51 1.06
N VAL A 65 -3.89 10.63 1.42
CA VAL A 65 -3.09 10.73 2.64
C VAL A 65 -1.61 10.68 2.31
N THR A 66 -0.80 11.33 3.15
CA THR A 66 0.65 11.20 3.08
C THR A 66 1.14 10.43 4.28
N HIS A 67 1.94 9.39 4.04
CA HIS A 67 2.57 8.59 5.07
C HIS A 67 4.09 8.73 4.99
N THR A 68 4.76 8.60 6.13
CA THR A 68 6.22 8.59 6.22
C THR A 68 6.66 7.24 6.77
N PHE A 69 7.42 6.49 5.98
CA PHE A 69 8.10 5.29 6.46
C PHE A 69 9.39 5.70 7.16
N ASP A 70 9.32 5.88 8.48
CA ASP A 70 10.43 6.41 9.30
C ASP A 70 11.70 5.56 9.18
N SER A 71 11.57 4.24 9.13
CA SER A 71 12.69 3.29 9.00
C SER A 71 13.56 3.53 7.76
N ILE A 72 13.02 4.16 6.72
CA ILE A 72 13.73 4.46 5.46
C ILE A 72 13.71 5.95 5.10
N GLY A 73 13.10 6.80 5.95
CA GLY A 73 12.96 8.25 5.73
C GLY A 73 12.23 8.60 4.44
N LYS A 74 11.29 7.77 3.98
CA LYS A 74 10.56 7.99 2.72
C LYS A 74 9.15 8.45 2.96
N GLN A 75 8.78 9.53 2.28
CA GLN A 75 7.42 10.06 2.28
C GLN A 75 6.67 9.55 1.04
N VAL A 76 5.49 8.98 1.24
CA VAL A 76 4.67 8.38 0.19
C VAL A 76 3.26 8.98 0.27
N TRP A 77 2.75 9.41 -0.86
CA TRP A 77 1.40 9.90 -1.02
C TRP A 77 0.53 8.84 -1.67
N TYR A 78 -0.63 8.62 -1.06
CA TYR A 78 -1.67 7.73 -1.54
C TYR A 78 -2.90 8.58 -1.92
N ASP A 79 -3.43 8.35 -3.11
CA ASP A 79 -4.62 9.02 -3.60
C ASP A 79 -5.90 8.42 -2.96
N LYS A 80 -7.06 9.00 -3.27
CA LYS A 80 -8.36 8.49 -2.81
C LYS A 80 -8.68 7.08 -3.31
N GLU A 81 -8.15 6.71 -4.46
CA GLU A 81 -8.28 5.38 -5.04
C GLU A 81 -6.89 4.88 -5.45
N VAL A 82 -6.50 3.74 -4.90
CA VAL A 82 -5.28 3.02 -5.25
C VAL A 82 -5.71 1.74 -5.96
N THR A 83 -5.17 1.47 -7.13
CA THR A 83 -5.49 0.28 -7.92
C THR A 83 -4.23 -0.42 -8.37
N ALA A 84 -4.30 -1.74 -8.50
CA ALA A 84 -3.20 -2.55 -9.02
C ALA A 84 -3.72 -3.88 -9.56
N PHE A 85 -2.88 -4.57 -10.34
CA PHE A 85 -2.98 -6.00 -10.54
C PHE A 85 -1.97 -6.70 -9.65
N VAL A 86 -2.38 -7.80 -9.03
CA VAL A 86 -1.61 -8.51 -8.03
C VAL A 86 -1.29 -9.94 -8.46
N GLU A 87 -0.06 -10.34 -8.17
CA GLU A 87 0.46 -11.70 -8.30
C GLU A 87 1.24 -12.01 -7.02
N HIS A 88 1.59 -13.28 -6.80
CA HIS A 88 2.40 -13.64 -5.64
C HIS A 88 3.75 -12.88 -5.66
N GLY A 89 4.01 -12.10 -4.61
CA GLY A 89 5.19 -11.27 -4.43
C GLY A 89 5.21 -10.01 -5.30
N ARG A 90 4.12 -9.64 -5.99
CA ARG A 90 4.14 -8.54 -6.96
C ARG A 90 2.82 -7.78 -7.06
N MET A 91 2.93 -6.46 -7.18
CA MET A 91 1.86 -5.57 -7.62
C MET A 91 2.35 -4.80 -8.85
N HIS A 92 1.56 -4.75 -9.92
CA HIS A 92 1.91 -4.04 -11.15
C HIS A 92 0.74 -3.24 -11.69
N SER A 93 1.02 -2.38 -12.67
CA SER A 93 0.07 -1.39 -13.19
C SER A 93 -0.54 -0.55 -12.06
N LEU A 94 0.28 -0.26 -11.04
CA LEU A 94 -0.09 0.46 -9.84
C LEU A 94 -0.48 1.90 -10.20
N ALA A 95 -1.61 2.36 -9.67
CA ALA A 95 -2.06 3.74 -9.76
C ALA A 95 -2.42 4.27 -8.37
N GLY A 96 -2.39 5.60 -8.22
CA GLY A 96 -2.74 6.28 -6.97
C GLY A 96 -1.62 6.32 -5.92
N ILE A 97 -0.38 5.92 -6.25
CA ILE A 97 0.77 6.00 -5.33
C ILE A 97 1.89 6.87 -5.91
N LYS A 98 2.40 7.80 -5.10
CA LYS A 98 3.58 8.61 -5.42
C LYS A 98 4.58 8.58 -4.27
N SER A 99 5.86 8.40 -4.55
CA SER A 99 6.93 8.61 -3.59
C SER A 99 7.55 9.99 -3.74
N LYS A 100 7.97 10.60 -2.64
CA LYS A 100 8.72 11.85 -2.66
C LYS A 100 10.20 11.56 -2.88
N GLU A 101 10.74 12.10 -3.96
CA GLU A 101 12.17 12.07 -4.26
C GLU A 101 12.69 13.51 -4.29
N LEU A 102 13.54 13.85 -3.31
CA LEU A 102 14.03 15.21 -3.09
C LEU A 102 12.86 16.23 -2.99
N LEU A 103 12.65 17.02 -4.04
CA LEU A 103 11.63 18.06 -4.12
C LEU A 103 10.43 17.68 -5.01
N ILE A 104 10.44 16.52 -5.67
CA ILE A 104 9.41 16.11 -6.63
C ILE A 104 8.66 14.86 -6.17
N TRP A 105 7.38 14.78 -6.53
CA TRP A 105 6.58 13.58 -6.36
C TRP A 105 6.66 12.72 -7.61
N VAL A 106 7.04 11.46 -7.44
CA VAL A 106 7.24 10.50 -8.52
C VAL A 106 6.21 9.39 -8.40
N THR A 107 5.46 9.12 -9.46
CA THR A 107 4.49 8.01 -9.50
C THR A 107 5.18 6.66 -9.49
N LEU A 108 4.63 5.71 -8.75
CA LEU A 108 5.06 4.32 -8.76
C LEU A 108 4.14 3.49 -9.64
N SER A 109 4.70 2.53 -10.38
CA SER A 109 3.96 1.63 -11.28
C SER A 109 4.05 0.16 -10.89
N GLU A 110 5.10 -0.24 -10.17
CA GLU A 110 5.26 -1.63 -9.72
C GLU A 110 5.90 -1.71 -8.33
N ILE A 111 5.53 -2.76 -7.61
CA ILE A 111 6.10 -3.20 -6.34
C ILE A 111 6.41 -4.68 -6.48
N VAL A 112 7.66 -5.07 -6.22
CA VAL A 112 8.12 -6.45 -6.44
C VAL A 112 8.95 -6.91 -5.25
N LEU A 113 8.60 -8.05 -4.66
CA LEU A 113 9.43 -8.74 -3.68
C LEU A 113 10.67 -9.32 -4.38
N SER A 114 11.84 -9.14 -3.78
CA SER A 114 13.07 -9.72 -4.32
C SER A 114 13.02 -11.25 -4.24
N PRO A 115 13.72 -11.98 -5.13
CA PRO A 115 13.77 -13.45 -5.07
C PRO A 115 14.28 -14.00 -3.73
N SER A 116 15.09 -13.22 -3.01
CA SER A 116 15.58 -13.55 -1.67
C SER A 116 14.53 -13.38 -0.56
N GLY A 117 13.39 -12.74 -0.84
CA GLY A 117 12.37 -12.40 0.17
C GLY A 117 12.78 -11.33 1.18
N THR A 118 13.94 -10.69 1.00
CA THR A 118 14.51 -9.75 1.98
C THR A 118 14.31 -8.29 1.64
N LYS A 119 13.99 -7.97 0.38
CA LYS A 119 13.82 -6.60 -0.11
C LYS A 119 12.56 -6.45 -0.95
N ILE A 120 12.05 -5.23 -0.99
CA ILE A 120 10.97 -4.81 -1.89
C ILE A 120 11.53 -3.77 -2.84
N VAL A 121 11.23 -3.95 -4.12
CA VAL A 121 11.65 -3.08 -5.21
C VAL A 121 10.43 -2.30 -5.71
N PHE A 122 10.47 -0.99 -5.55
CA PHE A 122 9.49 -0.07 -6.10
C PHE A 122 9.99 0.48 -7.42
N ARG A 123 9.19 0.42 -8.47
CA ARG A 123 9.55 0.93 -9.80
C ARG A 123 8.65 2.07 -10.21
N THR A 124 9.26 3.00 -10.96
CA THR A 124 8.56 4.07 -11.66
C THR A 124 8.13 3.60 -13.06
N PRO A 125 7.17 4.27 -13.73
CA PRO A 125 6.80 3.97 -15.11
C PRO A 125 7.97 3.99 -16.10
N ALA A 126 9.04 4.74 -15.77
CA ALA A 126 10.27 4.80 -16.57
C ALA A 126 11.20 3.60 -16.34
N GLY A 127 10.82 2.61 -15.52
CA GLY A 127 11.60 1.43 -15.21
C GLY A 127 12.67 1.62 -14.13
N LEU A 128 12.86 2.84 -13.62
CA LEU A 128 13.80 3.09 -12.52
C LEU A 128 13.26 2.50 -11.22
N GLY A 129 14.07 1.66 -10.57
CA GLY A 129 13.70 0.95 -9.34
C GLY A 129 14.53 1.36 -8.11
N ARG A 130 13.92 1.31 -6.94
CA ARG A 130 14.58 1.45 -5.63
C ARG A 130 14.22 0.26 -4.74
N ALA A 131 15.22 -0.29 -4.06
CA ALA A 131 15.06 -1.44 -3.19
C ALA A 131 15.21 -1.07 -1.72
N PHE A 132 14.30 -1.55 -0.89
CA PHE A 132 14.28 -1.32 0.56
C PHE A 132 14.08 -2.65 1.30
N PRO A 133 14.55 -2.79 2.55
CA PRO A 133 14.32 -4.01 3.32
C PRO A 133 12.83 -4.21 3.62
N VAL A 134 12.35 -5.45 3.57
CA VAL A 134 10.95 -5.83 3.87
C VAL A 134 10.51 -5.35 5.25
N THR A 135 11.41 -5.38 6.23
CA THR A 135 11.16 -4.96 7.61
C THR A 135 10.78 -3.48 7.74
N ALA A 136 11.11 -2.64 6.76
CA ALA A 136 10.70 -1.23 6.76
C ALA A 136 9.19 -1.03 6.51
N PHE A 137 8.51 -2.08 6.05
CA PHE A 137 7.09 -2.08 5.68
C PHE A 137 6.29 -3.08 6.50
N GLN A 138 6.85 -3.64 7.57
CA GLN A 138 6.11 -4.49 8.49
C GLN A 138 5.49 -3.61 9.57
N LEU A 139 4.27 -3.93 9.98
CA LEU A 139 3.69 -3.28 11.13
C LEU A 139 4.51 -3.63 12.36
N LYS A 140 4.90 -2.61 13.13
CA LYS A 140 5.49 -2.84 14.44
C LYS A 140 4.42 -3.43 15.37
N PRO A 141 4.74 -4.40 16.23
CA PRO A 141 3.78 -4.92 17.19
C PRO A 141 3.26 -3.79 18.09
N ALA A 142 1.97 -3.83 18.42
CA ALA A 142 1.22 -2.76 19.11
C ALA A 142 1.90 -2.17 20.37
N ALA A 143 2.77 -2.94 21.05
CA ALA A 143 3.53 -2.48 22.21
C ALA A 143 4.50 -1.32 21.90
N GLU A 144 5.01 -1.19 20.68
CA GLU A 144 5.91 -0.10 20.29
C GLU A 144 5.16 1.18 19.88
N GLU A 145 3.95 1.06 19.32
CA GLU A 145 3.08 2.21 18.99
C GLU A 145 2.51 2.87 20.24
N GLU A 146 2.10 2.09 21.24
CA GLU A 146 1.60 2.62 22.52
C GLU A 146 2.71 3.35 23.30
N ALA A 147 3.93 2.81 23.28
CA ALA A 147 5.10 3.45 23.88
C ALA A 147 5.52 4.74 23.14
N ALA A 148 5.45 4.76 21.81
CA ALA A 148 5.75 5.95 21.02
C ALA A 148 4.69 7.05 21.20
N ALA A 149 3.40 6.69 21.25
CA ALA A 149 2.31 7.62 21.52
C ALA A 149 2.39 8.20 22.95
N ALA A 150 2.71 7.37 23.94
CA ALA A 150 2.91 7.82 25.31
C ALA A 150 4.13 8.74 25.46
N ALA A 151 5.24 8.45 24.77
CA ALA A 151 6.44 9.29 24.78
C ALA A 151 6.20 10.65 24.09
N ALA A 152 5.44 10.68 23.00
CA ALA A 152 5.08 11.92 22.31
C ALA A 152 4.15 12.81 23.17
N ALA A 153 3.20 12.21 23.88
CA ALA A 153 2.33 12.93 24.80
C ALA A 153 3.08 13.50 26.02
N ALA A 154 4.09 12.78 26.52
CA ALA A 154 4.93 13.24 27.63
C ALA A 154 5.87 14.41 27.27
N ALA A 155 6.26 14.54 26.00
CA ALA A 155 7.15 15.61 25.52
C ALA A 155 6.42 16.94 25.23
N ALA A 156 5.08 16.95 25.28
CA ALA A 156 4.25 18.11 25.01
C ALA A 156 3.75 18.82 26.29
N ASN A 157 4.22 18.41 27.48
CA ASN A 157 3.84 18.94 28.79
C ASN A 157 5.03 19.59 29.50
#